data_AF-A0A3D1GE36-F1
#
_entry.id   AF-A0A3D1GE36-F1
#
_cell.length_a   1.000
_cell.length_b   1.000
_cell.length_c   1.000
_cell.angle_alpha   90.00
_cell.angle_beta   90.00
_cell.angle_gamma   90.00
#
_symmetry.space_group_name_H-M   'P 1'
#
loop_
_entity.id
_entity.type
_entity.pdbx_description
1 polymer ?
#
loop_
_entity_poly.entity_id
_entity_poly.type
_entity_poly.pdbx_seq_one_letter_code
_entity_poly.pdbx_strand_id
1 'polypeptide(L)'
;VTYRDKYFKLVFDQVEQYPELAGTNIWSWGGLGVAQNDDFWWKPGDPFVGDPPQEPQGLNSVFADDSTTLEIIKAHAERIK
;
A
#
# COMPACT_ATOMS: atom_id res chain seq x y z
N VAL A 1 9.88 -1.36 4.50
CA VAL A 1 9.41 -2.00 3.26
C VAL A 1 9.66 -3.51 3.17
N THR A 2 10.84 -4.04 3.54
CA THR A 2 11.24 -5.45 3.32
C THR A 2 10.20 -6.54 3.66
N TYR A 3 9.50 -6.45 4.79
CA TYR A 3 8.49 -7.45 5.16
C TYR A 3 7.16 -7.27 4.42
N ARG A 4 6.73 -6.03 4.19
CA ARG A 4 5.55 -5.71 3.36
C ARG A 4 5.73 -6.28 1.96
N ASP A 5 6.89 -6.09 1.35
CA ASP A 5 7.19 -6.61 0.02
C ASP A 5 7.16 -8.14 -0.05
N LYS A 6 7.70 -8.82 0.96
CA LYS A 6 7.63 -10.29 1.05
C LYS A 6 6.20 -10.77 1.19
N TYR A 7 5.41 -10.08 2.00
CA TYR A 7 4.00 -10.40 2.19
C TYR A 7 3.18 -10.18 0.93
N PHE A 8 3.35 -9.04 0.25
CA PHE A 8 2.65 -8.75 -1.00
C PHE A 8 3.00 -9.76 -2.10
N LYS A 9 4.29 -10.10 -2.27
CA LYS A 9 4.70 -11.18 -3.19
C LYS A 9 3.99 -12.49 -2.88
N LEU A 10 4.04 -12.93 -1.61
CA LEU A 10 3.40 -14.18 -1.20
C LEU A 10 1.90 -14.21 -1.52
N VAL A 11 1.17 -13.13 -1.19
CA VAL A 11 -0.29 -13.06 -1.42
C VAL A 11 -0.59 -12.95 -2.90
N PHE A 12 0.11 -12.10 -3.65
CA PHE A 12 -0.09 -11.92 -5.09
C PHE A 12 0.21 -13.20 -5.87
N ASP A 13 1.30 -13.91 -5.54
CA ASP A 13 1.62 -15.20 -6.15
C ASP A 13 0.51 -16.24 -5.90
N GLN A 14 -0.12 -16.22 -4.72
CA GLN A 14 -1.30 -17.04 -4.48
C GLN A 14 -2.47 -16.57 -5.35
N VAL A 15 -2.84 -15.30 -5.35
CA VAL A 15 -4.01 -14.84 -6.11
C VAL A 15 -3.88 -15.16 -7.61
N GLU A 16 -2.69 -14.99 -8.18
CA GLU A 16 -2.40 -15.28 -9.58
C GLU A 16 -2.52 -16.77 -9.95
N GLN A 17 -2.40 -17.69 -8.98
CA GLN A 17 -2.50 -19.13 -9.19
C GLN A 17 -3.94 -19.66 -9.11
N TYR A 18 -4.89 -18.89 -8.59
CA TYR A 18 -6.26 -19.34 -8.31
C TYR A 18 -7.23 -18.56 -9.21
N PRO A 19 -7.66 -19.14 -10.34
CA PRO A 19 -8.46 -18.45 -11.36
C PRO A 19 -9.84 -17.99 -10.88
N GLU A 20 -10.33 -18.51 -9.75
CA GLU A 20 -11.57 -18.08 -9.12
C GLU A 20 -11.47 -16.71 -8.43
N LEU A 21 -10.25 -16.23 -8.16
CA LEU A 21 -10.02 -14.92 -7.55
C LEU A 21 -9.94 -13.84 -8.62
N ALA A 22 -10.80 -12.82 -8.51
CA ALA A 22 -10.91 -11.74 -9.50
C ALA A 22 -9.91 -10.58 -9.31
N GLY A 23 -8.97 -10.70 -8.35
CA GLY A 23 -7.95 -9.70 -8.08
C GLY A 23 -7.88 -9.25 -6.62
N THR A 24 -7.17 -8.15 -6.37
CA THR A 24 -6.93 -7.59 -5.04
C THR A 24 -6.95 -6.07 -5.04
N ASN A 25 -7.18 -5.49 -3.85
CA ASN A 25 -6.90 -4.09 -3.58
C ASN A 25 -6.04 -4.02 -2.32
N ILE A 26 -4.90 -3.33 -2.39
CA ILE A 26 -4.06 -3.12 -1.22
C ILE A 26 -4.67 -2.04 -0.33
N TRP A 27 -4.50 -2.21 0.98
CA TRP A 27 -4.64 -1.12 1.94
C TRP A 27 -3.25 -0.64 2.31
N SER A 28 -2.85 0.59 1.96
CA SER A 28 -3.61 1.62 1.23
C SER A 28 -2.66 2.50 0.40
N TRP A 29 -3.22 3.45 -0.37
CA TRP A 29 -2.44 4.34 -1.23
C TRP A 29 -2.21 5.70 -0.57
N GLY A 30 -0.96 6.00 -0.21
CA GLY A 30 -0.54 7.29 0.34
C GLY A 30 -0.08 8.29 -0.71
N GLY A 31 0.29 7.83 -1.91
CA GLY A 31 0.72 8.70 -3.00
C GLY A 31 1.94 9.56 -2.62
N LEU A 32 1.84 10.87 -2.90
CA LEU A 32 2.88 11.86 -2.57
C LEU A 32 2.75 12.42 -1.14
N GLY A 33 1.83 11.89 -0.33
CA GLY A 33 1.66 12.33 1.05
C GLY A 33 2.81 11.89 1.95
N VAL A 34 2.94 12.56 3.09
CA VAL A 34 3.91 12.23 4.15
C VAL A 34 3.23 12.53 5.48
N ALA A 35 3.56 11.77 6.54
CA ALA A 35 3.12 12.11 7.89
C ALA A 35 3.60 13.52 8.27
N GLN A 36 2.66 14.42 8.60
CA GLN A 36 2.99 15.83 8.85
C GLN A 36 3.33 16.14 10.32
N ASN A 37 2.98 15.23 11.23
CA ASN A 37 3.13 15.45 12.67
C ASN A 37 4.12 14.46 13.28
N ASP A 38 4.85 14.91 14.31
CA ASP A 38 5.81 14.07 15.04
C ASP A 38 5.16 12.86 15.74
N ASP A 39 3.88 12.97 16.08
CA ASP A 39 3.07 11.89 16.67
C ASP A 39 2.37 11.04 15.61
N PHE A 40 2.58 11.34 14.32
CA PHE A 40 1.98 10.70 13.16
C PHE A 40 0.45 10.79 13.10
N TRP A 41 -0.23 11.48 14.01
CA TRP A 41 -1.69 11.56 14.00
C TRP A 41 -2.17 12.66 13.06
N TRP A 42 -3.17 12.34 12.23
CA TRP A 42 -3.80 13.33 11.35
C TRP A 42 -4.54 14.41 12.17
N LYS A 43 -4.42 15.66 11.74
CA LYS A 43 -5.16 16.80 12.29
C LYS A 43 -6.00 17.48 11.21
N PRO A 44 -7.10 18.15 11.57
CA PRO A 44 -7.88 18.94 10.63
C PRO A 44 -7.02 19.93 9.85
N GLY A 45 -6.96 19.76 8.53
CA GLY A 45 -6.14 20.58 7.61
C GLY A 45 -4.92 19.85 7.06
N ASP A 46 -4.52 18.72 7.64
CA ASP A 46 -3.43 17.91 7.10
C ASP A 46 -3.82 17.23 5.78
N PRO A 47 -2.89 17.08 4.84
CA PRO A 47 -3.11 16.31 3.63
C PRO A 47 -3.47 14.85 3.96
N PHE A 48 -4.38 14.29 3.19
CA PHE A 48 -4.75 12.89 3.33
C PHE A 48 -3.66 11.96 2.79
N VAL A 49 -3.49 10.83 3.46
CA VAL A 49 -2.79 9.64 2.95
C VAL A 49 -3.78 8.48 2.93
N GLY A 50 -3.28 7.26 2.67
CA GLY A 50 -4.12 6.08 2.67
C GLY A 50 -4.53 5.62 4.07
N ASP A 51 -3.79 6.03 5.11
CA ASP A 51 -4.15 5.79 6.50
C ASP A 51 -5.22 6.80 6.93
N PRO A 52 -6.36 6.34 7.47
CA PRO A 52 -7.47 7.20 7.87
C PRO A 52 -7.19 7.86 9.24
N PRO A 53 -7.89 8.95 9.59
CA PRO A 53 -7.55 9.77 10.77
C PRO A 53 -7.57 9.07 12.14
N GLN A 54 -8.16 7.88 12.26
CA GLN A 54 -8.13 7.06 13.47
C GLN A 54 -6.87 6.15 13.57
N GLU A 55 -5.96 6.21 12.61
CA GLU A 55 -4.69 5.50 12.60
C GLU A 55 -3.51 6.48 12.38
N PRO A 56 -2.29 6.14 12.82
CA PRO A 56 -1.10 6.91 12.48
C PRO A 56 -0.83 6.97 10.96
N GLN A 57 -0.56 8.17 10.44
CA GLN A 57 -0.19 8.42 9.05
C GLN A 57 1.14 7.74 8.73
N GLY A 58 1.14 6.86 7.71
CA GLY A 58 2.30 6.06 7.31
C GLY A 58 2.31 4.65 7.92
N LEU A 59 1.27 4.25 8.66
CA LEU A 59 1.16 2.91 9.21
C LEU A 59 1.11 1.83 8.11
N ASN A 60 0.22 1.99 7.14
CA ASN A 60 0.01 1.04 6.04
C ASN A 60 0.14 1.67 4.65
N SER A 61 0.09 3.00 4.54
CA SER A 61 0.22 3.69 3.26
C SER A 61 1.44 3.22 2.46
N VAL A 62 1.22 2.91 1.19
CA VAL A 62 2.27 2.80 0.18
C VAL A 62 2.45 4.17 -0.45
N PHE A 63 3.65 4.71 -0.34
CA PHE A 63 4.00 6.03 -0.86
C PHE A 63 4.65 5.95 -2.24
N ALA A 64 4.73 7.07 -2.94
CA ALA A 64 5.26 7.15 -4.30
C ALA A 64 6.77 6.83 -4.38
N ASP A 65 7.49 6.93 -3.26
CA ASP A 65 8.91 6.61 -3.13
C ASP A 65 9.17 5.18 -2.62
N ASP A 66 8.13 4.40 -2.30
CA ASP A 66 8.21 2.96 -1.99
C ASP A 66 8.44 2.12 -3.27
N SER A 67 9.53 2.41 -3.98
CA SER A 67 9.82 1.90 -5.32
C SER A 67 9.72 0.38 -5.43
N THR A 68 10.25 -0.35 -4.44
CA THR A 68 10.21 -1.82 -4.44
C THR A 68 8.79 -2.37 -4.24
N THR A 69 7.97 -1.73 -3.41
CA THR A 69 6.56 -2.10 -3.25
C THR A 69 5.78 -1.82 -4.53
N LEU A 70 6.03 -0.67 -5.17
CA LEU A 70 5.39 -0.27 -6.42
C LEU A 70 5.72 -1.22 -7.58
N GLU A 71 6.97 -1.66 -7.70
CA GLU A 71 7.38 -2.66 -8.69
C GLU A 71 6.61 -3.98 -8.54
N ILE A 72 6.39 -4.42 -7.29
CA ILE A 72 5.62 -5.64 -6.98
C ILE A 72 4.16 -5.48 -7.37
N ILE A 73 3.52 -4.37 -6.98
CA ILE A 73 2.12 -4.07 -7.31
C ILE A 73 1.93 -3.98 -8.83
N LYS A 74 2.83 -3.30 -9.53
CA LYS A 74 2.80 -3.20 -11.00
C LYS A 74 2.87 -4.57 -11.66
N ALA A 75 3.81 -5.41 -11.22
CA ALA A 75 3.98 -6.75 -11.79
C ALA A 75 2.74 -7.63 -11.57
N HIS A 76 2.10 -7.53 -10.40
CA HIS A 76 0.84 -8.22 -10.12
C HIS A 76 -0.31 -7.74 -11.02
N ALA A 77 -0.49 -6.42 -11.13
CA ALA A 77 -1.52 -5.81 -11.97
C ALA A 77 -1.35 -6.15 -13.47
N GLU A 78 -0.12 -6.39 -13.93
CA GLU A 78 0.16 -6.85 -15.29
C GLU A 78 -0.19 -8.32 -15.52
N ARG A 79 -0.18 -9.17 -14.46
CA ARG A 79 -0.44 -10.61 -14.55
C ARG A 79 -1.91 -11.01 -14.36
N ILE A 80 -2.70 -10.22 -13.63
CA ILE A 80 -4.15 -10.47 -13.40
C ILE A 80 -5.06 -9.99 -14.55
N LYS A 81 -4.48 -9.56 -15.68
CA LYS A 81 -5.25 -9.11 -16.85
C LYS A 81 -6.10 -10.20 -17.51
#